data_AF-A0A2W2B2C3-F1
#
_entry.id   AF-A0A2W2B2C3-F1
#
_cell.length_a   1.000
_cell.length_b   1.000
_cell.length_c   1.000
_cell.angle_alpha   90.00
_cell.angle_beta   90.00
_cell.angle_gamma   90.00
#
_symmetry.space_group_name_H-M   'P 1'
#
loop_
_entity.id
_entity.type
_entity.pdbx_description
1 polymer ?
#
loop_
_entity_poly.entity_id
_entity_poly.type
_entity_poly.pdbx_seq_one_letter_code
_entity_poly.pdbx_strand_id
1 'polypeptide(L)'
;VTWGTSPEMVVTIDGRVPDPAEESDPIKRQGITRALTYMGLEPGTPLRDIALDKIFIGSCTNARIEDLRAAARVVAGKHVAANIVQALVVPGSGLVKRQAEAEGLDRIFVDAGFEWRDPGCSMCLGMNDDRLQPGERCAS
;
A
#
# COMPACT_ATOMS: atom_id res chain seq x y z
N VAL A 1 -4.99 -8.00 -4.58
CA VAL A 1 -3.68 -7.51 -4.10
C VAL A 1 -2.63 -8.05 -5.04
N THR A 2 -1.71 -7.20 -5.49
CA THR A 2 -0.52 -7.63 -6.24
C THR A 2 0.57 -7.99 -5.24
N TRP A 3 1.12 -9.20 -5.33
CA TRP A 3 2.07 -9.73 -4.34
C TRP A 3 3.51 -9.80 -4.86
N GLY A 4 3.69 -9.78 -6.18
CA GLY A 4 4.98 -9.98 -6.83
C GLY A 4 5.54 -8.74 -7.51
N THR A 5 6.40 -8.96 -8.50
CA THR A 5 7.13 -7.89 -9.22
C THR A 5 6.45 -7.47 -10.54
N SER A 6 5.27 -8.03 -10.85
CA SER A 6 4.47 -7.71 -12.02
C SER A 6 3.04 -7.39 -11.60
N PRO A 7 2.37 -6.37 -12.19
CA PRO A 7 0.97 -6.06 -11.89
C PRO A 7 0.00 -7.22 -12.08
N GLU A 8 0.34 -8.20 -12.93
CA GLU A 8 -0.48 -9.40 -13.19
C GLU A 8 -0.39 -10.46 -12.09
N MET A 9 0.58 -10.36 -11.19
CA MET A 9 0.78 -11.29 -10.07
C MET A 9 -0.20 -10.95 -8.95
N VAL A 10 -1.47 -11.29 -9.17
CA VAL A 10 -2.59 -10.92 -8.31
C VAL A 10 -3.18 -12.12 -7.56
N VAL A 11 -3.59 -11.86 -6.32
CA VAL A 11 -4.41 -12.77 -5.52
C VAL A 11 -5.47 -11.97 -4.77
N THR A 12 -6.49 -12.65 -4.23
CA THR A 12 -7.46 -12.02 -3.31
C THR A 12 -6.80 -11.67 -1.98
N ILE A 13 -7.37 -10.72 -1.23
CA ILE A 13 -6.85 -10.39 0.12
C ILE A 13 -6.96 -11.59 1.09
N ASP A 14 -7.85 -12.54 0.80
CA ASP A 14 -8.05 -13.77 1.56
C ASP A 14 -7.21 -14.93 1.03
N GLY A 15 -6.44 -14.68 -0.03
CA GLY A 15 -5.61 -15.66 -0.71
C GLY A 15 -4.27 -15.90 -0.02
N ARG A 16 -3.44 -16.67 -0.70
CA ARG A 16 -2.09 -17.04 -0.27
C ARG A 16 -1.07 -16.69 -1.34
N VAL A 17 0.18 -16.48 -0.93
CA VAL A 17 1.32 -16.36 -1.82
C VAL A 17 1.41 -17.64 -2.68
N PRO A 18 1.44 -17.55 -4.03
CA PRO A 18 1.45 -18.73 -4.89
C PRO A 18 2.67 -19.62 -4.66
N ASP A 19 2.47 -20.92 -4.77
CA ASP A 19 3.53 -21.91 -4.71
C ASP A 19 3.99 -22.28 -6.14
N PRO A 20 5.27 -22.08 -6.50
CA PRO A 20 5.80 -22.51 -7.79
C PRO A 20 5.61 -24.01 -8.05
N ALA A 21 5.56 -24.85 -7.01
CA ALA A 21 5.37 -26.29 -7.16
C ALA A 21 4.00 -26.65 -7.76
N GLU A 22 3.00 -25.79 -7.55
CA GLU A 22 1.63 -25.98 -8.03
C GLU A 22 1.38 -25.35 -9.43
N GLU A 23 2.35 -24.60 -9.96
CA GLU A 23 2.25 -24.04 -11.31
C GLU A 23 2.75 -25.06 -12.34
N SER A 24 1.93 -25.37 -13.34
CA SER A 24 2.22 -26.35 -14.39
C SER A 24 3.07 -25.77 -15.53
N ASP A 25 2.88 -24.49 -15.85
CA ASP A 25 3.60 -23.79 -16.90
C ASP A 25 5.03 -23.46 -16.44
N PRO A 26 6.07 -23.99 -17.10
CA PRO A 26 7.46 -23.80 -16.66
C PRO A 26 7.91 -22.33 -16.70
N ILE A 27 7.36 -21.52 -17.61
CA ILE A 27 7.69 -20.10 -17.73
C ILE A 27 7.10 -19.34 -16.55
N LYS A 28 5.81 -19.57 -16.26
CA LYS A 28 5.13 -18.95 -15.11
C LYS A 28 5.76 -19.38 -13.80
N ARG A 29 6.06 -20.68 -13.65
CA ARG A 29 6.75 -21.23 -12.48
C ARG A 29 8.06 -20.50 -12.22
N GLN A 30 8.89 -20.32 -13.24
CA GLN A 30 10.14 -19.58 -13.12
C GLN A 30 9.91 -18.11 -12.74
N GLY A 31 8.87 -17.48 -13.31
CA GLY A 31 8.45 -16.12 -12.96
C GLY A 31 8.07 -15.98 -11.48
N ILE A 32 7.25 -16.90 -10.96
CA ILE A 32 6.85 -16.95 -9.55
C ILE A 32 8.08 -17.15 -8.67
N THR A 33 8.95 -18.13 -8.96
CA THR A 33 10.18 -18.37 -8.17
C THR A 33 11.03 -17.11 -8.09
N ARG A 34 11.25 -16.40 -9.20
CA ARG A 34 12.04 -15.15 -9.21
C ARG A 34 11.38 -14.05 -8.40
N ALA A 35 10.06 -13.88 -8.53
CA ALA A 35 9.32 -12.89 -7.77
C ALA A 35 9.38 -13.16 -6.27
N LEU A 36 9.22 -14.42 -5.83
CA LEU A 36 9.32 -14.80 -4.43
C LEU A 36 10.70 -14.51 -3.84
N THR A 37 11.76 -14.88 -4.56
CA THR A 37 13.14 -14.60 -4.14
C THR A 37 13.39 -13.11 -4.02
N TYR A 38 12.91 -12.30 -4.97
CA TYR A 38 13.07 -10.85 -4.94
C TYR A 38 12.27 -10.19 -3.81
N MET A 39 11.02 -10.60 -3.62
CA MET A 39 10.11 -10.06 -2.60
C MET A 39 10.38 -10.61 -1.19
N GLY A 40 11.23 -11.63 -1.07
CA GLY A 40 11.49 -12.34 0.18
C GLY A 40 10.22 -12.96 0.79
N LEU A 41 9.36 -13.54 -0.06
CA LEU A 41 8.09 -14.14 0.35
C LEU A 41 8.16 -15.66 0.32
N GLU A 42 7.57 -16.29 1.34
CA GLU A 42 7.46 -17.74 1.41
C GLU A 42 6.16 -18.23 0.71
N PRO A 43 6.23 -19.26 -0.14
CA PRO A 43 5.06 -19.93 -0.70
C PRO A 43 4.00 -20.29 0.34
N GLY A 44 2.72 -20.14 0.00
CA GLY A 44 1.61 -20.54 0.85
C GLY A 44 1.30 -19.59 2.02
N THR A 45 2.14 -18.57 2.26
CA THR A 45 1.89 -17.54 3.29
C THR A 45 0.55 -16.86 3.04
N PRO A 46 -0.38 -16.82 4.02
CA PRO A 46 -1.59 -16.01 3.90
C PRO A 46 -1.24 -14.54 3.69
N LEU A 47 -1.91 -13.87 2.76
CA LEU A 47 -1.62 -12.46 2.45
C LEU A 47 -1.78 -11.54 3.66
N ARG A 48 -2.70 -11.89 4.56
CA ARG A 48 -2.97 -11.16 5.80
C ARG A 48 -1.86 -11.30 6.85
N ASP A 49 -1.00 -12.30 6.73
CA ASP A 49 0.09 -12.57 7.67
C ASP A 49 1.41 -11.88 7.24
N ILE A 50 1.42 -11.28 6.04
CA ILE A 50 2.57 -10.52 5.56
C ILE A 50 2.69 -9.23 6.36
N ALA A 51 3.81 -9.09 7.07
CA ALA A 51 4.14 -7.85 7.78
C ALA A 51 4.32 -6.69 6.79
N LEU A 52 3.72 -5.56 7.13
CA LEU A 52 3.86 -4.29 6.41
C LEU A 52 4.79 -3.36 7.18
N ASP A 53 5.54 -2.56 6.45
CA ASP A 53 6.44 -1.54 6.99
C ASP A 53 5.90 -0.14 6.72
N LYS A 54 5.24 0.04 5.57
CA LYS A 54 4.70 1.33 5.13
C LYS A 54 3.24 1.23 4.71
N ILE A 55 2.50 2.32 4.90
CA ILE A 55 1.13 2.48 4.45
C ILE A 55 1.04 3.75 3.62
N PHE A 56 0.40 3.68 2.47
CA PHE A 56 0.24 4.83 1.58
C PHE A 56 -1.20 4.93 1.09
N ILE A 57 -1.82 6.10 1.28
CA ILE A 57 -3.14 6.42 0.74
C ILE A 57 -2.99 7.64 -0.16
N GLY A 58 -2.87 7.42 -1.47
CA GLY A 58 -2.70 8.52 -2.41
C GLY A 58 -2.20 8.09 -3.78
N SER A 59 -2.56 8.82 -4.82
CA SER A 59 -1.86 8.84 -6.12
C SER A 59 -2.47 9.92 -7.00
N CYS A 60 -1.86 10.24 -8.14
CA CYS A 60 -2.47 11.11 -9.15
C CYS A 60 -3.71 10.49 -9.82
N THR A 61 -4.00 9.20 -9.59
CA THR A 61 -5.17 8.48 -10.12
C THR A 61 -6.22 8.16 -9.05
N ASN A 62 -5.92 8.34 -7.77
CA ASN A 62 -6.75 7.99 -6.61
C ASN A 62 -6.79 9.15 -5.60
N ALA A 63 -7.25 8.91 -4.37
CA ALA A 63 -7.39 9.92 -3.30
C ALA A 63 -8.26 11.12 -3.72
N ARG A 64 -9.41 10.81 -4.31
CA ARG A 64 -10.52 11.75 -4.42
C ARG A 64 -11.13 11.98 -3.05
N ILE A 65 -11.98 13.01 -2.93
CA ILE A 65 -12.56 13.34 -1.63
C ILE A 65 -13.37 12.18 -1.04
N GLU A 66 -14.09 11.43 -1.88
CA GLU A 66 -14.84 10.22 -1.47
C GLU A 66 -13.93 9.11 -0.93
N ASP A 67 -12.73 8.93 -1.50
CA ASP A 67 -11.75 7.96 -1.04
C ASP A 67 -11.23 8.33 0.35
N LEU A 68 -10.88 9.61 0.53
CA LEU A 68 -10.38 10.13 1.80
C LEU A 68 -11.44 10.04 2.90
N ARG A 69 -12.71 10.32 2.59
CA ARG A 69 -13.83 10.13 3.53
C ARG A 69 -14.02 8.66 3.90
N ALA A 70 -13.90 7.75 2.94
CA ALA A 70 -14.00 6.32 3.20
C ALA A 70 -12.86 5.84 4.11
N ALA A 71 -11.63 6.22 3.82
CA ALA A 71 -10.47 5.90 4.64
C ALA A 71 -10.56 6.52 6.04
N ALA A 72 -10.96 7.80 6.15
CA ALA A 72 -11.14 8.49 7.43
C ALA A 72 -12.12 7.75 8.35
N ARG A 73 -13.24 7.23 7.81
CA ARG A 73 -14.19 6.41 8.58
C ARG A 73 -13.58 5.13 9.15
N VAL A 74 -12.60 4.56 8.47
CA VAL A 74 -11.92 3.33 8.92
C VAL A 74 -10.91 3.62 10.02
N VAL A 75 -10.18 4.72 9.92
CA VAL A 75 -9.07 5.07 10.83
C VAL A 75 -9.49 5.93 12.02
N ALA A 76 -10.68 6.55 11.98
CA ALA A 76 -11.17 7.37 13.09
C ALA A 76 -11.16 6.60 14.43
N GLY A 77 -10.51 7.18 15.44
CA GLY A 77 -10.35 6.59 16.76
C GLY A 77 -9.37 5.40 16.83
N LYS A 78 -8.66 5.10 15.75
CA LYS A 78 -7.60 4.09 15.69
C LYS A 78 -6.25 4.77 15.51
N HIS A 79 -5.19 3.99 15.69
CA HIS A 79 -3.83 4.43 15.45
C HIS A 79 -3.11 3.46 14.53
N VAL A 80 -2.15 3.99 13.77
CA VAL A 80 -1.18 3.21 13.01
C VAL A 80 -0.44 2.26 13.94
N ALA A 81 -0.27 1.00 13.52
CA ALA A 81 0.39 -0.01 14.33
C ALA A 81 1.87 0.33 14.55
N ALA A 82 2.41 -0.01 15.73
CA ALA A 82 3.75 0.40 16.15
C ALA A 82 4.90 -0.14 15.26
N ASN A 83 4.66 -1.21 14.50
CA ASN A 83 5.62 -1.78 13.55
C ASN A 83 5.64 -1.04 12.20
N ILE A 84 4.67 -0.16 11.94
CA ILE A 84 4.63 0.64 10.71
C ILE A 84 5.63 1.79 10.88
N VAL A 85 6.65 1.77 10.04
CA VAL A 85 7.72 2.76 10.00
C VAL A 85 7.20 4.09 9.45
N GLN A 86 6.27 4.03 8.49
CA GLN A 86 5.72 5.22 7.85
C GLN A 86 4.29 5.02 7.34
N ALA A 87 3.40 5.97 7.63
CA ALA A 87 2.05 5.98 7.10
C ALA A 87 1.76 7.35 6.48
N LEU A 88 1.41 7.38 5.19
CA LEU A 88 1.30 8.60 4.39
C LEU A 88 -0.10 8.74 3.81
N VAL A 89 -0.63 9.97 3.79
CA VAL A 89 -1.80 10.33 3.00
C VAL A 89 -1.45 11.49 2.07
N VAL A 90 -1.61 11.27 0.76
CA VAL A 90 -1.34 12.27 -0.29
C VAL A 90 -2.65 12.52 -1.06
N PRO A 91 -3.30 13.68 -0.89
CA PRO A 91 -4.50 14.02 -1.64
C PRO A 91 -4.24 14.07 -3.15
N GLY A 92 -5.22 13.65 -3.96
CA GLY A 92 -5.05 13.60 -5.41
C GLY A 92 -4.89 14.98 -6.09
N SER A 93 -5.25 16.08 -5.41
CA SER A 93 -5.03 17.45 -5.89
C SER A 93 -5.11 18.48 -4.76
N GLY A 94 -4.68 19.71 -5.02
CA GLY A 94 -4.80 20.82 -4.06
C GLY A 94 -6.25 21.26 -3.81
N LEU A 95 -7.17 20.97 -4.73
CA LEU A 95 -8.60 21.18 -4.50
C LEU A 95 -9.15 20.15 -3.50
N VAL A 96 -8.79 18.87 -3.68
CA VAL A 96 -9.19 17.80 -2.76
C VAL A 96 -8.58 18.01 -1.38
N LYS A 97 -7.30 18.40 -1.30
CA LYS A 97 -6.64 18.71 -0.01
C LYS A 97 -7.40 19.78 0.77
N ARG A 98 -7.66 20.94 0.15
CA ARG A 98 -8.39 22.04 0.78
C ARG A 98 -9.78 21.62 1.23
N GLN A 99 -10.47 20.80 0.43
CA GLN A 99 -11.77 20.28 0.79
C GLN A 99 -11.69 19.31 1.98
N ALA A 100 -10.73 18.39 1.97
CA ALA A 100 -10.52 17.43 3.05
C ALA A 100 -10.18 18.14 4.38
N GLU A 101 -9.36 19.20 4.33
CA GLU A 101 -9.03 20.04 5.48
C GLU A 101 -10.24 20.85 5.99
N ALA A 102 -11.06 21.39 5.07
CA ALA A 102 -12.31 22.06 5.45
C ALA A 102 -13.31 21.11 6.12
N GLU A 103 -13.27 19.82 5.78
CA GLU A 103 -14.06 18.76 6.40
C GLU A 103 -13.40 18.15 7.66
N GLY A 104 -12.16 18.55 7.98
CA GLY A 104 -11.39 18.03 9.12
C GLY A 104 -10.87 16.61 8.97
N LEU A 105 -10.81 16.08 7.74
CA LEU A 105 -10.32 14.73 7.46
C LEU A 105 -8.82 14.61 7.73
N ASP A 106 -8.06 15.67 7.45
CA ASP A 106 -6.63 15.78 7.75
C ASP A 106 -6.34 15.46 9.21
N ARG A 107 -7.13 16.03 10.14
CA ARG A 107 -6.98 15.80 11.58
C ARG A 107 -7.22 14.35 11.96
N ILE A 108 -8.24 13.71 11.36
CA ILE A 108 -8.52 12.29 11.59
C ILE A 108 -7.32 11.43 11.21
N PHE A 109 -6.65 11.73 10.10
CA PHE A 109 -5.46 11.01 9.67
C PHE A 109 -4.26 11.30 10.58
N VAL A 110 -4.01 12.57 10.91
CA VAL A 110 -2.91 12.97 11.80
C VAL A 110 -3.06 12.36 13.20
N ASP A 111 -4.27 12.39 13.76
CA ASP A 111 -4.57 11.78 15.06
C ASP A 111 -4.35 10.26 15.04
N ALA A 112 -4.63 9.61 13.90
CA ALA A 112 -4.33 8.20 13.70
C ALA A 112 -2.82 7.91 13.48
N GLY A 113 -1.96 8.93 13.37
CA GLY A 113 -0.53 8.78 13.17
C GLY A 113 -0.08 8.76 11.70
N PHE A 114 -0.93 9.17 10.77
CA PHE A 114 -0.53 9.37 9.37
C PHE A 114 0.10 10.75 9.17
N GLU A 115 1.07 10.81 8.27
CA GLU A 115 1.58 12.06 7.74
C GLU A 115 0.64 12.60 6.66
N TRP A 116 0.10 13.81 6.88
CA TRP A 116 -0.73 14.51 5.91
C TRP A 116 0.14 15.35 4.96
N ARG A 117 0.27 14.90 3.71
CA ARG A 117 1.19 15.49 2.73
C ARG A 117 0.50 16.45 1.75
N ASP A 118 1.30 17.17 0.99
CA ASP A 118 0.84 17.97 -0.15
C ASP A 118 0.61 17.08 -1.39
N PRO A 119 -0.33 17.45 -2.28
CA PRO A 119 -0.56 16.74 -3.51
C PRO A 119 0.69 16.77 -4.40
N GLY A 120 1.09 15.61 -4.91
CA GLY A 120 2.26 15.50 -5.78
C GLY A 120 2.63 14.06 -6.09
N CYS A 121 3.70 13.87 -6.87
CA CYS A 121 4.30 12.55 -7.05
C CYS A 121 4.87 12.07 -5.70
N SER A 122 4.46 10.87 -5.27
CA SER A 122 4.92 10.23 -4.04
C SER A 122 5.28 8.77 -4.32
N MET A 123 4.99 7.85 -3.41
CA MET A 123 5.39 6.44 -3.48
C MET A 123 4.90 5.72 -4.75
N CYS A 124 3.82 6.21 -5.38
CA CYS A 124 3.36 5.71 -6.68
C CYS A 124 4.39 5.87 -7.81
N LEU A 125 5.25 6.89 -7.74
CA LEU A 125 6.33 7.14 -8.70
C LEU A 125 7.68 6.64 -8.17
N GLY A 126 7.91 6.72 -6.85
CA GLY A 126 9.14 6.24 -6.20
C GLY A 126 10.42 6.97 -6.59
N MET A 127 10.31 8.11 -7.29
CA MET A 127 11.44 8.96 -7.71
C MET A 127 11.83 10.01 -6.66
N ASN A 128 11.07 10.10 -5.57
CA ASN A 128 11.35 10.95 -4.42
C ASN A 128 11.85 10.09 -3.25
N ASP A 129 11.90 10.67 -2.05
CA ASP A 129 12.36 9.95 -0.85
C ASP A 129 11.31 8.98 -0.30
N ASP A 130 10.07 9.03 -0.81
CA ASP A 130 9.00 8.08 -0.50
C ASP A 130 9.20 6.77 -1.27
N ARG A 131 10.25 6.02 -0.92
CA ARG A 131 10.59 4.73 -1.54
C ARG A 131 10.66 3.61 -0.51
N LEU A 132 10.47 2.38 -0.98
CA LEU A 132 10.71 1.18 -0.19
C LEU A 132 12.21 0.83 -0.23
N GLN A 133 12.74 0.45 0.92
CA GLN A 133 14.03 -0.22 1.03
C GLN A 133 13.88 -1.70 0.67
N PRO A 134 14.98 -2.39 0.31
CA PRO A 134 14.92 -3.82 0.04
C PRO A 134 14.25 -4.61 1.18
N GLY A 135 13.21 -5.37 0.84
CA GLY A 135 12.44 -6.17 1.79
C GLY A 135 11.32 -5.44 2.51
N GLU A 136 11.26 -4.10 2.45
CA GLU A 136 10.11 -3.36 2.98
C GLU A 136 8.86 -3.59 2.12
N ARG A 137 7.71 -3.61 2.79
CA ARG A 137 6.41 -3.83 2.15
C ARG A 137 5.46 -2.67 2.43
N CYS A 138 4.75 -2.25 1.38
CA CYS A 138 3.75 -1.20 1.46
C CYS A 138 2.37 -1.72 1.08
N ALA A 139 1.36 -1.33 1.85
CA ALA A 139 -0.01 -1.30 1.35
C ALA A 139 -0.31 0.07 0.74
N SER A 140 -0.61 0.09 -0.56
CA SER A 140 -0.88 1.28 -1.38
C SER A 140 -2.18 1.14 -2.16
#